data_AF-A0AAV5MEL8-F1
#
_entry.id   AF-A0AAV5MEL8-F1
#
_cell.length_a   1.000
_cell.length_b   1.000
_cell.length_c   1.000
_cell.angle_alpha   90.00
_cell.angle_beta   90.00
_cell.angle_gamma   90.00
#
_symmetry.space_group_name_H-M   'P 1'
#
loop_
_entity.id
_entity.type
_entity.pdbx_description
1 polymer ?
#
loop_
_entity_poly.entity_id
_entity_poly.type
_entity_poly.pdbx_seq_one_letter_code
_entity_poly.pdbx_strand_id
1 'polypeptide(L)'
;MRKLAISLDPHIWVNVHSGMEALFMPYDHKNVTPEGLSAYRMKLLLEELNKIHCHKRCMIGSGGGSVGYLAHGTATDYMYDIVKAPMAFTFEIYGDGTASQKDCFKMFNPVDLTTFNRVLNDWSAAFFTIFKLVPDQLDVHSKAAASSSNLDKWVSIDEYLDGYLVQRKSRHGKKMEVLEVGMQEIRTYFRLFLLSSVLLLFMFCSRISKASRQIVSAMPLSHLTRT
;
A
#
# COMPACT_ATOMS: atom_id res chain seq x y z
N MET A 1 -12.90 -21.64 -10.47
CA MET A 1 -11.52 -21.15 -10.30
C MET A 1 -10.73 -21.89 -9.22
N ARG A 2 -11.12 -21.89 -7.92
CA ARG A 2 -10.30 -22.53 -6.85
C ARG A 2 -9.90 -23.99 -7.11
N LYS A 3 -10.88 -24.86 -7.46
CA LYS A 3 -10.61 -26.28 -7.78
C LYS A 3 -9.63 -26.43 -8.95
N LEU A 4 -9.81 -25.63 -10.00
CA LEU A 4 -8.95 -25.62 -11.19
C LEU A 4 -7.53 -25.17 -10.85
N ALA A 5 -7.38 -24.11 -10.05
CA ALA A 5 -6.08 -23.60 -9.64
C ALA A 5 -5.26 -24.65 -8.87
N ILE A 6 -5.91 -25.38 -7.95
CA ILE A 6 -5.25 -26.46 -7.20
C ILE A 6 -4.84 -27.60 -8.14
N SER A 7 -5.71 -28.01 -9.07
CA SER A 7 -5.39 -29.10 -9.99
C SER A 7 -4.36 -28.74 -11.06
N LEU A 8 -4.32 -27.46 -11.45
CA LEU A 8 -3.41 -26.95 -12.48
C LEU A 8 -2.00 -26.68 -11.91
N ASP A 9 -1.90 -26.36 -10.62
CA ASP A 9 -0.66 -26.00 -9.92
C ASP A 9 0.17 -24.95 -10.68
N PRO A 10 -0.36 -23.71 -10.84
CA PRO A 10 0.25 -22.74 -11.74
C PRO A 10 1.52 -22.13 -11.17
N HIS A 11 2.56 -22.06 -12.01
CA HIS A 11 3.79 -21.32 -11.73
C HIS A 11 3.56 -19.80 -11.65
N ILE A 12 2.59 -19.29 -12.40
CA ILE A 12 2.28 -17.87 -12.54
C ILE A 12 0.77 -17.67 -12.48
N TRP A 13 0.33 -16.71 -11.69
CA TRP A 13 -1.03 -16.19 -11.65
C TRP A 13 -1.03 -14.68 -11.90
N VAL A 14 -1.88 -14.23 -12.82
CA VAL A 14 -2.10 -12.81 -13.09
C VAL A 14 -3.60 -12.55 -13.11
N ASN A 15 -4.06 -11.65 -12.26
CA ASN A 15 -5.44 -11.18 -12.20
C ASN A 15 -5.52 -9.77 -12.80
N VAL A 16 -6.20 -9.60 -13.94
CA VAL A 16 -6.20 -8.34 -14.70
C VAL A 16 -7.46 -7.52 -14.41
N HIS A 17 -7.26 -6.24 -14.10
CA HIS A 17 -8.27 -5.26 -13.70
C HIS A 17 -8.02 -3.92 -14.39
N SER A 18 -8.95 -2.99 -14.19
CA SER A 18 -8.89 -1.61 -14.64
C SER A 18 -9.49 -0.70 -13.58
N GLY A 19 -9.10 0.57 -13.59
CA GLY A 19 -9.51 1.62 -12.67
C GLY A 19 -8.36 2.49 -12.21
N MET A 20 -7.13 1.98 -12.38
CA MET A 20 -5.88 2.70 -12.15
C MET A 20 -4.76 2.06 -12.97
N GLU A 21 -3.54 2.60 -12.86
CA GLU A 21 -2.34 1.99 -13.43
C GLU A 21 -1.43 1.53 -12.30
N ALA A 22 -1.39 0.21 -12.09
CA ALA A 22 -0.60 -0.39 -11.03
C ALA A 22 -0.31 -1.87 -11.27
N LEU A 23 0.77 -2.33 -10.65
CA LEU A 23 1.24 -3.69 -10.67
C LEU A 23 1.41 -4.15 -9.22
N PHE A 24 0.45 -4.94 -8.74
CA PHE A 24 0.48 -5.42 -7.38
C PHE A 24 1.00 -6.85 -7.29
N MET A 25 1.73 -7.09 -6.22
CA MET A 25 2.00 -8.39 -5.64
C MET A 25 1.22 -8.49 -4.31
N PRO A 26 1.09 -9.68 -3.71
CA PRO A 26 0.52 -9.78 -2.38
C PRO A 26 1.17 -8.81 -1.37
N TYR A 27 0.53 -8.47 -0.26
CA TYR A 27 -0.85 -8.86 0.07
C TYR A 27 -1.85 -7.77 -0.28
N ASP A 28 -3.06 -8.16 -0.66
CA ASP A 28 -4.18 -7.23 -0.77
C ASP A 28 -4.86 -6.99 0.59
N HIS A 29 -4.87 -8.02 1.45
CA HIS A 29 -5.47 -7.95 2.79
C HIS A 29 -4.55 -7.41 3.89
N LYS A 30 -3.29 -7.05 3.57
CA LYS A 30 -2.33 -6.46 4.51
C LYS A 30 -1.61 -5.28 3.85
N ASN A 31 -1.20 -4.31 4.66
CA ASN A 31 -0.38 -3.17 4.22
C ASN A 31 1.13 -3.52 4.18
N VAL A 32 1.47 -4.72 3.73
CA VAL A 32 2.86 -5.17 3.58
C VAL A 32 2.97 -6.12 2.40
N THR A 33 4.12 -6.09 1.73
CA THR A 33 4.50 -7.15 0.80
C THR A 33 5.06 -8.36 1.56
N PRO A 34 4.93 -9.59 1.05
CA PRO A 34 5.65 -10.74 1.56
C PRO A 34 7.16 -10.49 1.56
N GLU A 35 7.86 -11.28 2.37
CA GLU A 35 9.32 -11.25 2.47
C GLU A 35 9.95 -12.47 1.78
N GLY A 36 11.28 -12.45 1.64
CA GLY A 36 12.04 -13.57 1.10
C GLY A 36 12.26 -13.53 -0.42
N LEU A 37 12.92 -14.57 -0.93
CA LEU A 37 13.45 -14.59 -2.30
C LEU A 37 12.35 -14.57 -3.38
N SER A 38 11.24 -15.28 -3.16
CA SER A 38 10.09 -15.26 -4.09
C SER A 38 9.50 -13.85 -4.20
N ALA A 39 9.32 -13.17 -3.07
CA ALA A 39 8.82 -11.79 -3.05
C ALA A 39 9.77 -10.81 -3.76
N TYR A 40 11.07 -10.94 -3.51
CA TYR A 40 12.09 -10.15 -4.20
C TYR A 40 12.03 -10.33 -5.72
N ARG A 41 11.92 -11.58 -6.21
CA ARG A 41 11.81 -11.88 -7.64
C ARG A 41 10.53 -11.36 -8.27
N MET A 42 9.39 -11.53 -7.58
CA MET A 42 8.11 -10.95 -7.99
C MET A 42 8.25 -9.43 -8.18
N LYS A 43 8.86 -8.74 -7.21
CA LYS A 43 9.09 -7.30 -7.29
C LYS A 43 9.98 -6.91 -8.48
N LEU A 44 11.09 -7.61 -8.70
CA LEU A 44 11.98 -7.36 -9.85
C LEU A 44 11.26 -7.54 -11.19
N LEU A 45 10.42 -8.58 -11.31
CA LEU A 45 9.62 -8.77 -12.51
C LEU A 45 8.65 -7.61 -12.74
N LEU A 46 7.94 -7.16 -11.69
CA LEU A 46 7.03 -6.02 -11.78
C LEU A 46 7.77 -4.72 -12.15
N GLU A 47 8.98 -4.50 -11.62
CA GLU A 47 9.81 -3.34 -11.96
C GLU A 47 10.20 -3.34 -13.44
N GLU A 48 10.59 -4.48 -13.99
CA GLU A 48 10.93 -4.60 -15.42
C GLU A 48 9.69 -4.44 -16.31
N LEU A 49 8.55 -5.03 -15.93
CA LEU A 49 7.29 -4.86 -16.65
C LEU A 49 6.82 -3.40 -16.64
N ASN A 50 6.92 -2.71 -15.49
CA ASN A 50 6.55 -1.31 -15.38
C ASN A 50 7.43 -0.44 -16.28
N LYS A 51 8.74 -0.72 -16.32
CA LYS A 51 9.68 0.01 -17.18
C LYS A 51 9.37 -0.18 -18.66
N ILE A 52 9.10 -1.41 -19.11
CA ILE A 52 8.90 -1.73 -20.53
C ILE A 52 7.50 -1.37 -21.01
N HIS A 53 6.46 -1.79 -20.28
CA HIS A 53 5.06 -1.79 -20.77
C HIS A 53 4.16 -0.73 -20.13
N CYS A 54 4.49 -0.25 -18.93
CA CYS A 54 3.73 0.81 -18.28
C CYS A 54 4.46 2.17 -18.29
N HIS A 55 5.66 2.21 -18.89
CA HIS A 55 6.52 3.39 -18.99
C HIS A 55 6.80 4.08 -17.65
N LYS A 56 7.01 3.29 -16.58
CA LYS A 56 7.23 3.75 -15.20
C LYS A 56 6.06 4.52 -14.58
N ARG A 57 4.86 4.43 -15.15
CA ARG A 57 3.66 5.10 -14.64
C ARG A 57 2.94 4.25 -13.58
N CYS A 58 3.10 2.93 -13.63
CA CYS A 58 2.41 2.04 -12.71
C CYS A 58 3.00 2.13 -11.31
N MET A 59 2.14 2.17 -10.29
CA MET A 59 2.55 1.93 -8.91
C MET A 59 2.92 0.44 -8.72
N ILE A 60 3.93 0.13 -7.90
CA ILE A 60 4.33 -1.24 -7.57
C ILE A 60 4.28 -1.44 -6.06
N GLY A 61 3.67 -2.53 -5.59
CA GLY A 61 3.66 -2.87 -4.16
C GLY A 61 2.60 -3.89 -3.79
N SER A 62 2.26 -3.92 -2.50
CA SER A 62 1.14 -4.69 -1.97
C SER A 62 -0.18 -3.97 -2.26
N GLY A 63 -1.21 -4.65 -2.77
CA GLY A 63 -2.50 -4.01 -3.02
C GLY A 63 -3.08 -3.29 -1.79
N GLY A 64 -2.99 -3.93 -0.61
CA GLY A 64 -3.49 -3.37 0.65
C GLY A 64 -2.72 -2.16 1.16
N GLY A 65 -1.47 -2.01 0.72
CA GLY A 65 -0.63 -0.86 1.08
C GLY A 65 -0.58 0.25 0.05
N SER A 66 -0.87 -0.06 -1.21
CA SER A 66 -0.77 0.85 -2.34
C SER A 66 -2.08 1.57 -2.67
N VAL A 67 -3.23 0.91 -2.46
CA VAL A 67 -4.55 1.43 -2.90
C VAL A 67 -5.28 2.21 -1.79
N GLY A 68 -4.80 2.13 -0.55
CA GLY A 68 -5.35 2.89 0.59
C GLY A 68 -6.51 2.22 1.33
N TYR A 69 -6.85 0.97 0.99
CA TYR A 69 -7.75 0.12 1.77
C TYR A 69 -7.30 -1.35 1.70
N LEU A 70 -7.74 -2.15 2.67
CA LEU A 70 -7.44 -3.58 2.71
C LEU A 70 -8.56 -4.37 2.03
N ALA A 71 -8.20 -5.19 1.05
CA ALA A 71 -9.14 -6.06 0.34
C ALA A 71 -8.98 -7.50 0.85
N HIS A 72 -9.99 -8.01 1.55
CA HIS A 72 -9.99 -9.38 2.05
C HIS A 72 -10.58 -10.36 1.02
N GLY A 73 -10.07 -11.60 1.01
CA GLY A 73 -10.62 -12.66 0.17
C GLY A 73 -10.29 -12.54 -1.32
N THR A 74 -9.24 -11.79 -1.67
CA THR A 74 -8.83 -11.60 -3.07
C THR A 74 -8.28 -12.90 -3.68
N ALA A 75 -8.38 -12.98 -5.00
CA ALA A 75 -7.86 -14.12 -5.74
C ALA A 75 -6.33 -14.20 -5.62
N THR A 76 -5.63 -13.07 -5.71
CA THR A 76 -4.16 -13.02 -5.68
C THR A 76 -3.60 -13.50 -4.35
N ASP A 77 -4.20 -13.09 -3.23
CA ASP A 77 -3.80 -13.59 -1.91
C ASP A 77 -4.07 -15.09 -1.76
N TYR A 78 -5.22 -15.59 -2.26
CA TYR A 78 -5.52 -17.02 -2.25
C TYR A 78 -4.52 -17.84 -3.08
N MET A 79 -4.15 -17.34 -4.26
CA MET A 79 -3.19 -18.00 -5.14
C MET A 79 -1.80 -18.06 -4.51
N TYR A 80 -1.42 -17.00 -3.80
CA TYR A 80 -0.15 -16.95 -3.08
C TYR A 80 -0.13 -17.84 -1.83
N ASP A 81 -1.09 -17.67 -0.92
CA ASP A 81 -1.04 -18.32 0.40
C ASP A 81 -1.56 -19.75 0.40
N ILE A 82 -2.55 -20.08 -0.43
CA ILE A 82 -3.21 -21.39 -0.41
C ILE A 82 -2.72 -22.27 -1.54
N VAL A 83 -2.73 -21.77 -2.78
CA VAL A 83 -2.27 -22.53 -3.95
C VAL A 83 -0.74 -22.60 -4.01
N LYS A 84 -0.04 -21.68 -3.34
CA LYS A 84 1.43 -21.58 -3.35
C LYS A 84 2.02 -21.34 -4.74
N ALA A 85 1.28 -20.61 -5.59
CA ALA A 85 1.79 -20.17 -6.88
C ALA A 85 3.07 -19.32 -6.67
N PRO A 86 4.22 -19.69 -7.25
CA PRO A 86 5.50 -19.00 -7.06
C PRO A 86 5.47 -17.51 -7.38
N MET A 87 4.64 -17.13 -8.34
CA MET A 87 4.41 -15.75 -8.76
C MET A 87 2.91 -15.48 -8.88
N ALA A 88 2.40 -14.54 -8.08
CA ALA A 88 1.00 -14.15 -8.08
C ALA A 88 0.88 -12.63 -8.13
N PHE A 89 0.05 -12.13 -9.04
CA PHE A 89 -0.05 -10.69 -9.30
C PHE A 89 -1.49 -10.22 -9.52
N THR A 90 -1.74 -8.94 -9.21
CA THR A 90 -2.91 -8.19 -9.67
C THR A 90 -2.42 -7.05 -10.57
N PHE A 91 -2.86 -6.99 -11.81
CA PHE A 91 -2.50 -5.93 -12.75
C PHE A 91 -3.69 -4.99 -12.94
N GLU A 92 -3.48 -3.70 -12.69
CA GLU A 92 -4.39 -2.62 -13.02
C GLU A 92 -3.86 -1.94 -14.28
N ILE A 93 -4.47 -2.26 -15.43
CA ILE A 93 -3.84 -2.02 -16.74
C ILE A 93 -4.24 -0.70 -17.39
N TYR A 94 -5.26 -0.04 -16.86
CA TYR A 94 -5.79 1.21 -17.37
C TYR A 94 -6.58 1.93 -16.29
N GLY A 95 -6.44 3.24 -16.21
CA GLY A 95 -7.36 4.10 -15.47
C GLY A 95 -7.22 5.55 -15.92
N ASP A 96 -8.35 6.20 -16.22
CA ASP A 96 -8.36 7.62 -16.57
C ASP A 96 -8.63 8.49 -15.34
N GLY A 97 -7.57 9.01 -14.73
CA GLY A 97 -7.66 9.92 -13.59
C GLY A 97 -8.26 11.29 -13.91
N THR A 98 -8.49 11.61 -15.20
CA THR A 98 -9.17 12.83 -15.63
C THR A 98 -10.67 12.65 -15.84
N ALA A 99 -11.16 11.40 -15.80
CA ALA A 99 -12.57 11.11 -15.92
C ALA A 99 -13.36 11.70 -14.74
N SER A 100 -14.55 12.21 -15.04
CA SER A 100 -15.51 12.62 -14.00
C SER A 100 -15.91 11.40 -13.16
N GLN A 101 -16.18 11.60 -11.86
CA GLN A 101 -16.74 10.54 -11.00
C GLN A 101 -18.08 9.98 -11.49
N LYS A 102 -18.76 10.68 -12.40
CA LYS A 102 -20.00 10.23 -13.03
C LYS A 102 -19.78 9.49 -14.36
N ASP A 103 -18.58 9.59 -14.93
CA ASP A 103 -18.23 8.94 -16.20
C ASP A 103 -17.40 7.67 -15.93
N CYS A 104 -18.08 6.68 -15.35
CA CYS A 104 -17.46 5.40 -15.02
C CYS A 104 -16.90 4.72 -16.27
N PHE A 105 -17.57 4.83 -17.41
CA PHE A 105 -17.11 4.15 -18.62
C PHE A 105 -15.71 4.63 -19.01
N LYS A 106 -15.50 5.95 -19.10
CA LYS A 106 -14.19 6.53 -19.40
C LYS A 106 -13.14 6.24 -18.32
N MET A 107 -13.54 6.22 -17.05
CA MET A 107 -12.63 5.93 -15.94
C MET A 107 -11.99 4.55 -16.06
N PHE A 108 -12.78 3.55 -16.45
CA PHE A 108 -12.37 2.14 -16.49
C PHE A 108 -12.02 1.63 -17.89
N ASN A 109 -12.38 2.35 -18.96
CA ASN A 109 -12.21 1.87 -20.33
C ASN A 109 -11.64 2.96 -21.26
N PRO A 110 -10.71 2.60 -22.15
CA PRO A 110 -10.32 3.46 -23.27
C PRO A 110 -11.54 3.84 -24.13
N VAL A 111 -11.74 5.13 -24.36
CA VAL A 111 -12.86 5.65 -25.16
C VAL A 111 -12.51 5.97 -26.61
N ASP A 112 -11.22 5.90 -26.95
CA ASP A 112 -10.70 6.13 -28.29
C ASP A 112 -9.82 4.96 -28.74
N LEU A 113 -9.78 4.75 -30.07
CA LEU A 113 -9.08 3.63 -30.68
C LEU A 113 -7.56 3.65 -30.43
N THR A 114 -6.97 4.84 -30.34
CA THR A 114 -5.52 5.00 -30.12
C THR A 114 -5.15 4.50 -28.73
N THR A 115 -5.87 4.95 -27.70
CA THR A 115 -5.66 4.52 -26.32
C THR A 115 -5.98 3.04 -26.15
N PHE A 116 -7.07 2.56 -26.77
CA PHE A 116 -7.43 1.14 -26.75
C PHE A 116 -6.29 0.27 -27.31
N ASN A 117 -5.80 0.58 -28.51
CA ASN A 117 -4.73 -0.18 -29.14
C ASN A 117 -3.43 -0.11 -28.35
N ARG A 118 -3.10 1.05 -27.76
CA ARG A 118 -1.93 1.18 -26.89
C ARG A 118 -2.01 0.24 -25.69
N VAL A 119 -3.11 0.31 -24.92
CA VAL A 119 -3.33 -0.56 -23.75
C VAL A 119 -3.29 -2.03 -24.16
N LEU A 120 -3.98 -2.41 -25.24
CA LEU A 120 -3.99 -3.80 -25.72
C LEU A 120 -2.58 -4.28 -26.11
N ASN A 121 -1.82 -3.47 -26.85
CA ASN A 121 -0.48 -3.84 -27.30
C ASN A 121 0.51 -3.92 -26.15
N ASP A 122 0.53 -2.94 -25.26
CA ASP A 122 1.43 -2.91 -24.10
C ASP A 122 1.20 -4.15 -23.21
N TRP A 123 -0.05 -4.42 -22.87
CA TRP A 123 -0.37 -5.48 -21.91
C TRP A 123 -0.39 -6.88 -22.52
N SER A 124 -0.64 -7.03 -23.82
CA SER A 124 -0.41 -8.31 -24.51
C SER A 124 1.09 -8.62 -24.62
N ALA A 125 1.92 -7.61 -24.93
CA ALA A 125 3.39 -7.75 -24.96
C ALA A 125 4.00 -8.07 -23.59
N ALA A 126 3.37 -7.59 -22.51
CA ALA A 126 3.78 -7.89 -21.14
C ALA A 126 3.78 -9.41 -20.85
N PHE A 127 2.77 -10.15 -21.30
CA PHE A 127 2.72 -11.60 -21.11
C PHE A 127 3.86 -12.34 -21.83
N PHE A 128 4.23 -11.92 -23.04
CA PHE A 128 5.40 -12.49 -23.72
C PHE A 128 6.71 -12.20 -22.97
N THR A 129 6.80 -11.02 -22.34
CA THR A 129 7.94 -10.68 -21.48
C THR A 129 7.99 -11.56 -20.24
N ILE A 130 6.84 -11.81 -19.61
CA ILE A 130 6.71 -12.75 -18.48
C ILE A 130 7.17 -14.15 -18.90
N PHE A 131 6.65 -14.68 -20.02
CA PHE A 131 7.03 -16.02 -20.50
C PHE A 131 8.51 -16.15 -20.81
N LYS A 132 9.16 -15.05 -21.21
CA LYS A 132 10.60 -15.02 -21.45
C LYS A 132 11.41 -14.99 -20.14
N LEU A 133 11.01 -14.18 -19.16
CA LEU A 133 11.82 -13.90 -17.97
C LEU A 133 11.61 -14.91 -16.83
N VAL A 134 10.40 -15.45 -16.69
CA VAL A 134 10.05 -16.29 -15.53
C VAL A 134 10.75 -17.64 -15.50
N PRO A 135 10.92 -18.38 -16.60
CA PRO A 135 11.64 -19.66 -16.58
C PRO A 135 13.03 -19.56 -15.95
N ASP A 136 13.79 -18.52 -16.31
CA ASP A 136 15.13 -18.27 -15.75
C ASP A 136 15.07 -17.99 -14.24
N GLN A 137 14.07 -17.25 -13.78
CA GLN A 137 13.89 -16.96 -12.36
C GLN A 137 13.45 -18.18 -11.53
N LEU A 138 12.73 -19.12 -12.14
CA LEU A 138 12.29 -20.35 -11.48
C LEU A 138 13.37 -21.45 -11.52
N ASP A 139 14.15 -21.58 -12.59
CA ASP A 139 15.21 -22.59 -12.71
C ASP A 139 16.34 -22.40 -11.70
N VAL A 140 16.63 -21.14 -11.31
CA VAL A 140 17.55 -20.86 -10.20
C VAL A 140 17.05 -21.47 -8.89
N HIS A 141 15.74 -21.67 -8.69
CA HIS A 141 15.22 -22.35 -7.50
C HIS A 141 15.53 -23.85 -7.52
N SER A 142 15.39 -24.52 -8.67
CA SER A 142 15.76 -25.93 -8.84
C SER A 142 17.24 -26.17 -8.58
N LYS A 143 18.11 -25.27 -9.07
CA LYS A 143 19.57 -25.36 -8.89
C LYS A 143 20.03 -24.92 -7.49
N ALA A 144 19.45 -23.87 -6.92
CA ALA A 144 19.79 -23.42 -5.58
C ALA A 144 19.31 -24.40 -4.50
N ALA A 145 18.10 -24.97 -4.63
CA ALA A 145 17.59 -26.00 -3.73
C ALA A 145 18.39 -27.31 -3.85
N ALA A 146 18.85 -27.69 -5.04
CA ALA A 146 19.76 -28.82 -5.24
C ALA A 146 21.20 -28.55 -4.73
N SER A 147 21.62 -27.28 -4.68
CA SER A 147 22.90 -26.89 -4.07
C SER A 147 22.83 -26.80 -2.54
N SER A 148 21.68 -26.39 -1.97
CA SER A 148 21.49 -26.31 -0.52
C SER A 148 21.41 -27.69 0.12
N SER A 149 20.87 -28.70 -0.57
CA SER A 149 20.89 -30.08 -0.07
C SER A 149 22.30 -30.70 0.03
N ASN A 150 23.29 -30.12 -0.66
CA ASN A 150 24.70 -30.51 -0.54
C ASN A 150 25.51 -29.64 0.44
N LEU A 151 24.92 -28.53 0.93
CA LEU A 151 25.56 -27.57 1.83
C LEU A 151 25.12 -27.72 3.30
N ASP A 152 24.33 -28.74 3.64
CA ASP A 152 23.91 -28.99 5.03
C ASP A 152 25.01 -29.61 5.92
N LYS A 153 26.25 -29.72 5.43
CA LYS A 153 27.35 -30.37 6.18
C LYS A 153 28.41 -29.42 6.73
N TRP A 154 28.47 -28.16 6.30
CA TRP A 154 29.51 -27.22 6.79
C TRP A 154 28.95 -25.80 6.89
N VAL A 155 28.39 -25.43 8.04
CA VAL A 155 28.20 -24.03 8.40
C VAL A 155 29.18 -23.70 9.51
N SER A 156 30.18 -22.89 9.16
CA SER A 156 31.13 -22.27 10.07
C SER A 156 30.43 -21.19 10.89
N ILE A 157 30.62 -21.24 12.21
CA ILE A 157 30.05 -20.33 13.22
C ILE A 157 30.52 -18.87 13.07
N ASP A 158 31.61 -18.63 12.35
CA ASP A 158 32.20 -17.28 12.23
C ASP A 158 31.42 -16.33 11.31
N GLU A 159 30.73 -16.83 10.28
CA GLU A 159 29.97 -15.97 9.35
C GLU A 159 28.65 -15.47 9.97
N TYR A 160 28.08 -16.23 10.91
CA TYR A 160 26.88 -15.84 11.65
C TYR A 160 27.16 -14.69 12.64
N LEU A 161 28.37 -14.66 13.23
CA LEU A 161 28.76 -13.64 14.21
C LEU A 161 29.08 -12.29 13.53
N ASP A 162 29.71 -12.30 12.35
CA ASP A 162 30.04 -11.05 11.65
C ASP A 162 28.79 -10.35 11.10
N GLY A 163 27.82 -11.12 10.58
CA GLY A 163 26.50 -10.61 10.19
C GLY A 163 25.70 -10.02 11.37
N TYR A 164 25.75 -10.66 12.55
CA TYR A 164 25.04 -10.19 13.75
C TYR A 164 25.61 -8.86 14.29
N LEU A 165 26.92 -8.66 14.20
CA LEU A 165 27.60 -7.45 14.68
C LEU A 165 27.41 -6.25 13.73
N VAL A 166 27.43 -6.49 12.41
CA VAL A 166 27.14 -5.46 11.39
C VAL A 166 25.67 -5.02 11.45
N GLN A 167 24.74 -5.96 11.66
CA GLN A 167 23.30 -5.65 11.78
C GLN A 167 22.97 -4.87 13.07
N ARG A 168 23.76 -5.02 14.14
CA ARG A 168 23.56 -4.27 15.40
C ARG A 168 24.00 -2.81 15.29
N LYS A 169 25.07 -2.51 14.54
CA LYS A 169 25.52 -1.12 14.29
C LYS A 169 24.57 -0.34 13.37
N SER A 170 24.05 -0.95 12.30
CA SER A 170 23.13 -0.25 11.38
C SER A 170 21.73 -0.06 11.97
N ARG A 171 21.26 -1.00 12.81
CA ARG A 171 19.96 -0.93 13.49
C ARG A 171 19.92 0.10 14.62
N HIS A 172 21.07 0.48 15.20
CA HIS A 172 21.12 1.53 16.23
C HIS A 172 21.09 2.94 15.60
N GLY A 173 21.83 3.17 14.51
CA GLY A 173 21.83 4.46 13.80
C GLY A 173 20.48 4.77 13.14
N LYS A 174 19.86 3.79 12.47
CA LYS A 174 18.55 3.96 11.80
C LYS A 174 17.39 4.12 12.79
N LYS A 175 17.53 3.60 14.02
CA LYS A 175 16.53 3.74 15.09
C LYS A 175 16.62 5.10 15.78
N MET A 176 17.81 5.72 15.84
CA MET A 176 17.97 7.11 16.29
C MET A 176 17.30 8.10 15.33
N GLU A 177 17.50 7.97 14.02
CA GLU A 177 16.88 8.87 13.02
C GLU A 177 15.35 8.76 13.01
N VAL A 178 14.79 7.55 13.10
CA VAL A 178 13.33 7.34 13.13
C VAL A 178 12.71 7.81 14.45
N LEU A 179 13.41 7.67 15.58
CA LEU A 179 12.98 8.24 16.87
C LEU A 179 13.01 9.77 16.85
N GLU A 180 14.01 10.38 16.22
CA GLU A 180 14.15 11.83 16.13
C GLU A 180 13.06 12.46 15.24
N VAL A 181 12.80 11.87 14.07
CA VAL A 181 11.70 12.27 13.18
C VAL A 181 10.34 12.08 13.87
N GLY A 182 10.11 10.93 14.51
CA GLY A 182 8.88 10.66 15.25
C GLY A 182 8.66 11.60 16.43
N MET A 183 9.73 11.99 17.13
CA MET A 183 9.65 12.93 18.26
C MET A 183 9.40 14.38 17.79
N GLN A 184 9.87 14.75 16.60
CA GLN A 184 9.61 16.05 15.99
C GLN A 184 8.16 16.18 15.49
N GLU A 185 7.60 15.11 14.91
CA GLU A 185 6.17 14.99 14.57
C GLU A 185 5.30 15.11 15.84
N ILE A 186 5.60 14.32 16.89
CA ILE A 186 4.87 14.35 18.17
C ILE A 186 4.92 15.74 18.82
N ARG A 187 6.07 16.42 18.78
CA ARG A 187 6.21 17.78 19.32
C ARG A 187 5.35 18.79 18.55
N THR A 188 5.16 18.59 17.26
CA THR A 188 4.31 19.43 16.41
C THR A 188 2.83 19.20 16.72
N TYR A 189 2.40 17.94 16.79
CA TYR A 189 1.03 17.60 17.18
C TYR A 189 0.70 18.06 18.61
N PHE A 190 1.62 17.93 19.55
CA PHE A 190 1.44 18.41 20.92
C PHE A 190 1.30 19.94 20.99
N ARG A 191 2.08 20.68 20.18
CA ARG A 191 1.94 22.15 20.07
C ARG A 191 0.57 22.54 19.49
N LEU A 192 0.12 21.87 18.44
CA LEU A 192 -1.19 22.11 17.84
C LEU A 192 -2.34 21.76 18.80
N PHE A 193 -2.21 20.68 19.57
CA PHE A 193 -3.16 20.28 20.59
C PHE A 193 -3.24 21.29 21.76
N LEU A 194 -2.10 21.82 22.21
CA LEU A 194 -2.08 22.89 23.22
C LEU A 194 -2.74 24.16 22.69
N LEU A 195 -2.45 24.54 21.45
CA LEU A 195 -3.04 25.71 20.80
C LEU A 195 -4.56 25.56 20.66
N SER A 196 -5.04 24.40 20.22
CA SER A 196 -6.48 24.13 20.12
C SER A 196 -7.17 24.12 21.48
N SER A 197 -6.53 23.56 22.51
CA SER A 197 -7.05 23.55 23.88
C SER A 197 -7.17 24.96 24.46
N VAL A 198 -6.17 25.82 24.24
CA VAL A 198 -6.20 27.23 24.66
C VAL A 198 -7.31 28.00 23.93
N LEU A 199 -7.44 27.82 22.61
CA LEU A 199 -8.49 28.45 21.83
C LEU A 199 -9.89 28.01 22.29
N LEU A 200 -10.09 26.72 22.58
CA LEU A 200 -11.32 26.20 23.13
C LEU A 200 -11.63 26.81 24.51
N LEU A 201 -10.62 26.95 25.37
CA LEU A 201 -10.77 27.60 26.68
C LEU A 201 -11.18 29.08 26.53
N PHE A 202 -10.54 29.82 25.61
CA PHE A 202 -10.92 31.20 25.32
C PHE A 202 -12.35 31.32 24.78
N MET A 203 -12.77 30.43 23.89
CA MET A 203 -14.14 30.40 23.39
C MET A 203 -15.15 30.09 24.51
N PHE A 204 -14.82 29.19 25.42
CA PHE A 204 -15.66 28.84 26.57
C PHE A 204 -15.77 29.99 27.58
N CYS A 205 -14.63 30.60 27.96
CA CYS A 205 -14.57 31.74 28.86
C CYS A 205 -15.25 32.99 28.28
N SER A 206 -15.16 33.21 26.98
CA SER A 206 -15.85 34.33 26.30
C SER A 206 -17.37 34.14 26.27
N ARG A 207 -17.87 32.90 26.20
CA ARG A 207 -19.30 32.61 26.31
C ARG A 207 -19.82 32.76 27.74
N ILE A 208 -19.05 32.33 28.74
CA ILE A 208 -19.41 32.49 30.17
C ILE A 208 -19.40 33.97 30.59
N SER A 209 -18.42 34.76 30.12
CA SER A 209 -18.32 36.21 30.39
C SER A 209 -19.48 37.02 29.78
N LYS A 210 -20.06 36.55 28.66
CA LYS A 210 -21.28 37.16 28.09
C LYS A 210 -22.55 36.76 28.84
N ALA A 211 -22.61 35.58 29.44
CA ALA A 211 -23.76 35.11 30.21
C ALA A 211 -23.89 35.79 31.59
N SER A 212 -22.78 36.20 32.22
CA SER A 212 -22.83 36.88 33.53
C SER A 212 -23.27 38.35 33.47
N ARG A 213 -23.27 38.98 32.28
CA ARG A 213 -23.67 40.39 32.11
C ARG A 213 -25.18 40.61 31.98
N GLN A 214 -26.03 39.58 32.02
CA GLN A 214 -27.48 39.71 31.84
C GLN A 214 -28.34 39.41 33.08
N ILE A 215 -27.76 39.25 34.27
CA ILE A 215 -28.54 39.03 35.50
C ILE A 215 -28.37 40.23 36.46
N VAL A 216 -28.99 41.35 36.10
CA VAL A 216 -29.66 42.22 37.09
C VAL A 216 -31.02 42.57 36.49
N SER A 217 -32.02 41.81 36.93
CA SER A 217 -33.43 41.96 36.59
C SER A 217 -33.94 43.31 37.08
N ALA A 218 -34.57 44.07 36.19
CA ALA A 218 -35.58 45.05 36.58
C ALA A 218 -36.71 44.30 37.32
N MET A 219 -37.09 44.77 38.51
CA MET A 219 -38.35 44.42 39.15
C MET A 219 -39.39 45.51 38.82
N PRO A 220 -40.61 45.17 38.38
CA PRO A 220 -41.70 46.12 38.29
C PRO A 220 -42.46 46.15 39.62
N LEU A 221 -42.68 47.33 40.19
CA LEU A 221 -43.67 47.52 41.24
C LEU A 221 -44.79 48.43 40.73
N SER A 222 -45.99 47.87 40.81
CA SER A 222 -47.28 48.37 40.36
C SER A 222 -47.81 49.61 41.10
N HIS A 223 -48.60 50.40 40.37
CA HIS A 223 -49.75 51.22 40.80
C HIS A 223 -49.54 52.33 41.85
N LEU A 224 -49.88 53.59 41.52
CA LEU A 224 -51.15 54.25 41.92
C LEU A 224 -51.23 55.75 41.48
N THR A 225 -52.33 56.10 40.81
CA THR A 225 -53.19 57.32 40.95
C THR A 225 -52.70 58.76 40.73
N ARG A 226 -53.51 59.48 39.90
CA ARG A 226 -54.06 60.87 39.99
C ARG A 226 -53.04 62.02 40.12
N THR A 227 -53.12 63.13 39.41
CA THR A 227 -54.18 63.88 38.70
C THR A 227 -53.51 64.70 37.61
#